data_AF-A0A9X0BVP8-F1
#
_entry.id   AF-A0A9X0BVP8-F1
#
_cell.length_a   1.000
_cell.length_b   1.000
_cell.length_c   1.000
_cell.angle_alpha   90.00
_cell.angle_beta   90.00
_cell.angle_gamma   90.00
#
_symmetry.space_group_name_H-M   'P 1'
#
loop_
_entity.id
_entity.type
_entity.pdbx_description
1 polymer ?
#
loop_
_entity_poly.entity_id
_entity_poly.type
_entity_poly.pdbx_seq_one_letter_code
_entity_poly.pdbx_strand_id
1 'polypeptide(L)'
;MPPRRSTKRAYSEPPVDEESTKKRKPTKSKREVSPSPSSSDFSPDEGESHLPLAPEDPNYVDYSAMSQGGQHEGSSRPPRQQRWKHNGVEPITDPALVPEGWNANELDLDVNDIDSQIERCVERISDRILPDFFKFRLSQYERRRAARDEMVHSEPVGLSWDIVRRLNHLKEIETHLNTSRDPDNQLPNVKALIKAYREGKLGWSRGWVSYWSNGVQINEPQKFDAEFHKSLAEQYDTTKAWWVEGVS
;
A
#
# COMPACT_ATOMS: atom_id res chain seq x y z
N MET A 1 -21.12 -15.66 -49.14
CA MET A 1 -19.74 -15.14 -49.22
C MET A 1 -19.78 -13.63 -49.39
N PRO A 2 -19.24 -12.84 -48.45
CA PRO A 2 -19.01 -11.41 -48.65
C PRO A 2 -17.55 -11.13 -49.06
N PRO A 3 -17.27 -9.99 -49.72
CA PRO A 3 -16.03 -9.79 -50.48
C PRO A 3 -14.85 -9.35 -49.61
N ARG A 4 -13.66 -9.84 -49.99
CA ARG A 4 -12.35 -9.46 -49.44
C ARG A 4 -12.01 -8.03 -49.83
N ARG A 5 -11.68 -7.18 -48.86
CA ARG A 5 -11.09 -5.86 -49.07
C ARG A 5 -9.59 -5.95 -48.79
N SER A 6 -8.79 -5.73 -49.83
CA SER A 6 -7.34 -5.58 -49.78
C SER A 6 -7.02 -4.09 -49.77
N THR A 7 -6.23 -3.63 -48.80
CA THR A 7 -5.33 -2.48 -48.98
C THR A 7 -4.08 -2.65 -48.12
N LYS A 8 -2.95 -2.79 -48.82
CA LYS A 8 -1.59 -2.64 -48.30
C LYS A 8 -1.43 -1.24 -47.70
N ARG A 9 -0.78 -1.14 -46.54
CA ARG A 9 -0.17 0.11 -46.07
C ARG A 9 1.27 -0.18 -45.68
N ALA A 10 2.18 0.48 -46.39
CA ALA A 10 3.61 0.42 -46.19
C ALA A 10 3.98 1.00 -44.81
N TYR A 11 4.85 0.29 -44.10
CA TYR A 11 5.55 0.80 -42.92
C TYR A 11 6.77 1.59 -43.41
N SER A 12 6.86 2.85 -42.98
CA SER A 12 8.09 3.63 -43.03
C SER A 12 8.70 3.62 -41.62
N GLU A 13 9.91 3.06 -41.50
CA GLU A 13 10.73 3.13 -40.30
C GLU A 13 11.35 4.54 -40.15
N PRO A 14 11.41 5.10 -38.94
CA PRO A 14 12.32 6.20 -38.63
C PRO A 14 13.66 5.67 -38.07
N PRO A 15 14.75 6.46 -38.21
CA PRO A 15 16.12 5.98 -38.14
C PRO A 15 16.66 5.82 -36.72
N VAL A 16 17.68 4.97 -36.66
CA VAL A 16 18.52 4.58 -35.52
C VAL A 16 19.47 5.74 -35.17
N ASP A 17 19.47 6.19 -33.92
CA ASP A 17 20.56 7.02 -33.38
C ASP A 17 21.56 6.12 -32.64
N GLU A 18 22.81 6.18 -33.10
CA GLU A 18 23.93 5.39 -32.60
C GLU A 18 24.45 5.91 -31.25
N GLU A 19 24.42 5.02 -30.26
CA GLU A 19 25.05 5.18 -28.97
C GLU A 19 26.58 5.08 -29.09
N SER A 20 27.26 6.20 -28.82
CA SER A 20 28.73 6.28 -28.76
C SER A 20 29.29 5.47 -27.59
N THR A 21 29.86 4.30 -27.90
CA THR A 21 30.65 3.49 -26.97
C THR A 21 32.12 3.95 -26.96
N LYS A 22 32.61 4.46 -25.83
CA LYS A 22 34.06 4.59 -25.55
C LYS A 22 34.46 3.76 -24.34
N LYS A 23 34.90 2.53 -24.61
CA LYS A 23 35.68 1.68 -23.69
C LYS A 23 37.10 2.24 -23.54
N ARG A 24 37.55 2.49 -22.30
CA ARG A 24 38.97 2.59 -21.93
C ARG A 24 39.28 1.62 -20.78
N LYS A 25 40.51 1.09 -20.86
CA LYS A 25 41.09 -0.12 -20.23
C LYS A 25 41.17 -0.11 -18.69
N PRO A 26 41.33 -1.31 -18.06
CA PRO A 26 41.40 -1.49 -16.61
C PRO A 26 42.81 -1.25 -16.07
N THR A 27 42.90 -0.80 -14.81
CA THR A 27 44.16 -0.70 -14.05
C THR A 27 44.06 -1.54 -12.78
N LYS A 28 45.16 -2.24 -12.50
CA LYS A 28 45.35 -3.29 -11.49
C LYS A 28 46.15 -2.70 -10.31
N SER A 29 45.69 -2.85 -9.07
CA SER A 29 46.54 -2.84 -7.85
C SER A 29 45.73 -3.38 -6.66
N LYS A 30 46.07 -4.58 -6.14
CA LYS A 30 46.73 -4.87 -4.83
C LYS A 30 45.92 -4.38 -3.62
N ARG A 31 45.26 -5.23 -2.80
CA ARG A 31 45.68 -6.28 -1.82
C ARG A 31 45.70 -5.70 -0.39
N GLU A 32 44.89 -6.29 0.50
CA GLU A 32 44.95 -6.44 1.99
C GLU A 32 43.50 -6.66 2.47
N VAL A 33 42.99 -7.82 2.91
CA VAL A 33 43.30 -8.76 4.02
C VAL A 33 43.32 -8.10 5.42
N SER A 34 42.10 -7.98 5.99
CA SER A 34 41.63 -8.39 7.34
C SER A 34 42.33 -7.80 8.60
N PRO A 35 41.71 -7.79 9.81
CA PRO A 35 40.57 -8.60 10.28
C PRO A 35 39.51 -7.89 11.16
N SER A 36 38.41 -8.60 11.39
CA SER A 36 37.46 -8.40 12.50
C SER A 36 38.11 -8.66 13.86
N PRO A 37 37.55 -8.13 14.96
CA PRO A 37 37.60 -8.77 16.26
C PRO A 37 36.23 -9.33 16.66
N SER A 38 36.27 -10.53 17.23
CA SER A 38 35.19 -11.26 17.89
C SER A 38 35.49 -11.31 19.39
N SER A 39 34.45 -11.55 20.20
CA SER A 39 34.41 -11.80 21.66
C SER A 39 34.59 -10.54 22.53
N SER A 40 33.88 -10.33 23.65
CA SER A 40 33.26 -11.27 24.60
C SER A 40 32.26 -10.54 25.51
N ASP A 41 31.29 -11.31 26.01
CA ASP A 41 30.59 -11.26 27.31
C ASP A 41 30.40 -9.93 28.04
N PHE A 42 29.14 -9.51 28.16
CA PHE A 42 28.61 -8.97 29.41
C PHE A 42 27.13 -9.39 29.59
N SER A 43 26.86 -10.06 30.70
CA SER A 43 25.53 -10.49 31.17
C SER A 43 24.87 -9.39 32.04
N PRO A 44 23.60 -9.54 32.44
CA PRO A 44 22.58 -8.48 32.37
C PRO A 44 22.58 -7.58 33.60
N ASP A 45 22.25 -6.30 33.38
CA ASP A 45 21.83 -5.40 34.46
C ASP A 45 20.43 -4.85 34.14
N GLU A 46 19.58 -4.92 35.15
CA GLU A 46 18.20 -4.48 35.17
C GLU A 46 18.15 -2.96 35.01
N GLY A 47 17.68 -2.50 33.85
CA GLY A 47 17.53 -1.09 33.54
C GLY A 47 16.13 -0.82 33.03
N GLU A 48 15.23 -0.55 33.97
CA GLU A 48 14.02 0.27 33.86
C GLU A 48 13.42 0.43 32.46
N SER A 49 12.23 -0.15 32.31
CA SER A 49 11.25 0.16 31.28
C SER A 49 11.11 1.68 31.10
N HIS A 50 11.90 2.26 30.20
CA HIS A 50 11.69 3.60 29.67
C HIS A 50 10.42 3.55 28.81
N LEU A 51 9.27 3.65 29.47
CA LEU A 51 8.06 4.13 28.84
C LEU A 51 8.39 5.50 28.22
N PRO A 52 8.04 5.76 26.95
CA PRO A 52 8.18 7.09 26.42
C PRO A 52 7.32 8.03 27.26
N LEU A 53 7.96 9.02 27.88
CA LEU A 53 7.32 10.19 28.47
C LEU A 53 6.31 10.74 27.45
N ALA A 54 5.03 10.76 27.82
CA ALA A 54 3.99 11.40 27.04
C ALA A 54 4.42 12.85 26.72
N PRO A 55 4.28 13.34 25.48
CA PRO A 55 4.59 14.72 25.16
C PRO A 55 3.69 15.67 25.96
N GLU A 56 4.26 16.74 26.51
CA GLU A 56 3.55 17.84 27.20
C GLU A 56 2.66 18.69 26.25
N ASP A 57 2.18 18.13 25.12
CA ASP A 57 1.24 18.82 24.24
C ASP A 57 -0.18 18.70 24.85
N PRO A 58 -0.85 19.82 25.19
CA PRO A 58 -2.22 19.81 25.68
C PRO A 58 -3.24 19.19 24.71
N ASN A 59 -2.85 18.94 23.45
CA ASN A 59 -3.66 18.26 22.43
C ASN A 59 -3.15 16.85 22.11
N TYR A 60 -2.30 16.25 22.95
CA TYR A 60 -1.83 14.88 22.75
C TYR A 60 -2.97 13.88 22.99
N VAL A 61 -3.40 13.20 21.93
CA VAL A 61 -4.39 12.11 21.97
C VAL A 61 -3.65 10.78 21.98
N ASP A 62 -3.88 9.96 23.00
CA ASP A 62 -3.32 8.61 23.09
C ASP A 62 -4.05 7.64 22.13
N TYR A 63 -3.48 7.49 20.95
CA TYR A 63 -3.98 6.61 19.89
C TYR A 63 -3.76 5.11 20.17
N SER A 64 -3.12 4.72 21.27
CA SER A 64 -2.88 3.30 21.60
C SER A 64 -4.19 2.51 21.75
N ALA A 65 -5.24 3.13 22.29
CA ALA A 65 -6.57 2.55 22.42
C ALA A 65 -7.23 2.24 21.04
N MET A 66 -6.89 3.00 19.99
CA MET A 66 -7.38 2.76 18.64
C MET A 66 -6.68 1.56 17.98
N SER A 67 -5.44 1.26 18.36
CA SER A 67 -4.67 0.13 17.85
C SER A 67 -5.27 -1.23 18.28
N GLN A 68 -5.97 -1.27 19.41
CA GLN A 68 -6.53 -2.51 19.98
C GLN A 68 -7.80 -3.01 19.28
N GLY A 69 -8.44 -2.21 18.43
CA GLY A 69 -9.68 -2.57 17.71
C GLY A 69 -9.50 -3.48 16.49
N GLY A 70 -8.25 -3.82 16.13
CA GLY A 70 -7.92 -4.60 14.94
C GLY A 70 -7.90 -6.12 15.11
N GLN A 71 -8.35 -6.66 16.26
CA GLN A 71 -8.48 -8.11 16.38
C GLN A 71 -9.67 -8.57 15.53
N HIS A 72 -9.32 -9.00 14.32
CA HIS A 72 -10.18 -9.72 13.38
C HIS A 72 -11.09 -10.69 14.13
N GLU A 73 -12.41 -10.47 14.03
CA GLU A 73 -13.38 -11.55 14.13
C GLU A 73 -13.03 -12.62 13.10
N GLY A 74 -12.32 -13.65 13.56
CA GLY A 74 -12.59 -15.07 13.29
C GLY A 74 -12.61 -15.62 11.87
N SER A 75 -12.35 -14.83 10.81
CA SER A 75 -12.24 -15.41 9.47
C SER A 75 -10.87 -16.07 9.31
N SER A 76 -10.77 -17.34 9.71
CA SER A 76 -9.61 -18.17 9.39
C SER A 76 -9.48 -18.21 7.87
N ARG A 77 -8.36 -17.69 7.34
CA ARG A 77 -8.06 -17.81 5.91
C ARG A 77 -8.11 -19.29 5.51
N PRO A 78 -8.56 -19.61 4.29
CA PRO A 78 -8.49 -20.97 3.78
C PRO A 78 -7.06 -21.53 3.89
N PRO A 79 -6.91 -22.83 4.17
CA PRO A 79 -5.59 -23.44 4.19
C PRO A 79 -4.91 -23.32 2.82
N ARG A 80 -3.58 -23.28 2.83
CA ARG A 80 -2.78 -23.30 1.61
C ARG A 80 -3.12 -24.54 0.78
N GLN A 81 -3.30 -24.33 -0.52
CA GLN A 81 -3.60 -25.40 -1.45
C GLN A 81 -2.42 -26.36 -1.65
N GLN A 82 -2.73 -27.58 -2.10
CA GLN A 82 -1.71 -28.54 -2.51
C GLN A 82 -0.75 -27.90 -3.52
N ARG A 83 0.56 -28.02 -3.25
CA ARG A 83 1.58 -27.55 -4.18
C ARG A 83 1.77 -28.56 -5.31
N TRP A 84 1.61 -28.08 -6.54
CA TRP A 84 1.80 -28.85 -7.76
C TRP A 84 3.11 -28.44 -8.42
N LYS A 85 3.88 -29.41 -8.90
CA LYS A 85 5.12 -29.18 -9.65
C LYS A 85 5.12 -30.01 -10.92
N HIS A 86 5.44 -29.38 -12.04
CA HIS A 86 5.63 -30.08 -13.30
C HIS A 86 7.11 -30.41 -13.50
N ASN A 87 7.43 -31.71 -13.58
CA ASN A 87 8.79 -32.22 -13.75
C ASN A 87 9.14 -32.55 -15.22
N GLY A 88 8.25 -32.27 -16.17
CA GLY A 88 8.51 -32.51 -17.59
C GLY A 88 9.52 -31.52 -18.17
N VAL A 89 10.05 -31.89 -19.35
CA VAL A 89 11.11 -31.14 -20.05
C VAL A 89 10.60 -29.75 -20.46
N GLU A 90 9.36 -29.65 -20.92
CA GLU A 90 8.71 -28.40 -21.30
C GLU A 90 7.70 -27.96 -20.24
N PRO A 91 7.55 -26.65 -19.95
CA PRO A 91 6.52 -26.18 -19.02
C PRO A 91 5.10 -26.42 -19.58
N ILE A 92 4.11 -26.59 -18.69
CA ILE A 92 2.71 -26.56 -19.10
C ILE A 92 2.34 -25.11 -19.38
N THR A 93 2.11 -24.74 -20.63
CA THR A 93 1.73 -23.38 -21.03
C THR A 93 0.28 -23.27 -21.51
N ASP A 94 -0.35 -24.40 -21.84
CA ASP A 94 -1.76 -24.47 -22.22
C ASP A 94 -2.64 -24.70 -20.98
N PRO A 95 -3.60 -23.80 -20.68
CA PRO A 95 -4.56 -23.99 -19.60
C PRO A 95 -5.37 -25.29 -19.67
N ALA A 96 -5.55 -25.89 -20.85
CA ALA A 96 -6.27 -27.16 -20.99
C ALA A 96 -5.48 -28.38 -20.46
N LEU A 97 -4.17 -28.21 -20.25
CA LEU A 97 -3.26 -29.28 -19.79
C LEU A 97 -2.92 -29.17 -18.30
N VAL A 98 -3.54 -28.25 -17.56
CA VAL A 98 -3.30 -28.13 -16.12
C VAL A 98 -3.83 -29.37 -15.38
N PRO A 99 -3.14 -29.81 -14.31
CA PRO A 99 -3.61 -30.97 -13.54
C PRO A 99 -5.01 -30.77 -12.96
N GLU A 100 -5.77 -31.85 -12.85
CA GLU A 100 -7.07 -31.81 -12.19
C GLU A 100 -6.94 -31.34 -10.73
N GLY A 101 -7.82 -30.43 -10.31
CA GLY A 101 -7.77 -29.81 -8.97
C GLY A 101 -6.73 -28.70 -8.81
N TRP A 102 -5.87 -28.48 -9.80
CA TRP A 102 -5.01 -27.30 -9.82
C TRP A 102 -5.84 -26.03 -10.09
N ASN A 103 -5.52 -24.95 -9.39
CA ASN A 103 -6.07 -23.64 -9.72
C ASN A 103 -5.02 -22.55 -9.46
N ALA A 104 -5.19 -21.42 -10.13
CA ALA A 104 -4.29 -20.28 -10.06
C ALA A 104 -4.65 -19.29 -8.93
N ASN A 105 -5.63 -19.61 -8.08
CA ASN A 105 -6.13 -18.70 -7.06
C ASN A 105 -5.39 -18.95 -5.75
N GLU A 106 -4.72 -17.93 -5.23
CA GLU A 106 -3.96 -18.00 -3.98
C GLU A 106 -4.85 -17.56 -2.81
N LEU A 107 -5.91 -18.35 -2.55
CA LEU A 107 -6.97 -18.01 -1.59
C LEU A 107 -6.50 -17.93 -0.15
N ASP A 108 -5.34 -18.50 0.16
CA ASP A 108 -4.70 -18.44 1.47
C ASP A 108 -3.97 -17.11 1.72
N LEU A 109 -3.71 -16.32 0.67
CA LEU A 109 -3.01 -15.05 0.76
C LEU A 109 -3.98 -13.87 0.76
N ASP A 110 -3.62 -12.81 1.49
CA ASP A 110 -4.26 -11.52 1.32
C ASP A 110 -3.95 -10.97 -0.08
N VAL A 111 -4.95 -10.43 -0.76
CA VAL A 111 -4.74 -9.79 -2.07
C VAL A 111 -3.95 -8.49 -1.96
N ASN A 112 -3.88 -7.92 -0.76
CA ASN A 112 -3.15 -6.69 -0.43
C ASN A 112 -1.78 -6.94 0.18
N ASP A 113 -1.46 -8.18 0.56
CA ASP A 113 -0.10 -8.57 0.94
C ASP A 113 0.74 -8.76 -0.33
N ILE A 114 1.16 -7.64 -0.91
CA ILE A 114 1.87 -7.58 -2.19
C ILE A 114 3.16 -8.41 -2.13
N ASP A 115 3.86 -8.38 -1.01
CA ASP A 115 5.16 -9.05 -0.86
C ASP A 115 4.96 -10.58 -0.85
N SER A 116 4.00 -11.11 -0.08
CA SER A 116 3.66 -12.54 -0.13
C SER A 116 3.14 -12.98 -1.51
N GLN A 117 2.39 -12.13 -2.21
CA GLN A 117 1.90 -12.42 -3.56
C GLN A 117 3.03 -12.48 -4.60
N ILE A 118 4.04 -11.61 -4.48
CA ILE A 118 5.26 -11.64 -5.30
C ILE A 118 6.00 -12.96 -5.08
N GLU A 119 6.24 -13.33 -3.83
CA GLU A 119 6.92 -14.59 -3.48
C GLU A 119 6.17 -15.81 -4.05
N ARG A 120 4.84 -15.84 -3.93
CA ARG A 120 4.01 -16.91 -4.50
C ARG A 120 4.10 -16.96 -6.02
N CYS A 121 4.13 -15.82 -6.70
CA CYS A 121 4.33 -15.79 -8.15
C CYS A 121 5.68 -16.38 -8.55
N VAL A 122 6.76 -16.03 -7.85
CA VAL A 122 8.10 -16.59 -8.08
C VAL A 122 8.10 -18.10 -7.87
N GLU A 123 7.44 -18.59 -6.83
CA GLU A 123 7.27 -20.02 -6.58
C GLU A 123 6.53 -20.71 -7.73
N ARG A 124 5.39 -20.17 -8.18
CA ARG A 124 4.58 -20.76 -9.25
C ARG A 124 5.28 -20.76 -10.61
N ILE A 125 6.10 -19.75 -10.89
CA ILE A 125 6.97 -19.74 -12.07
C ILE A 125 7.94 -20.93 -12.03
N SER A 126 8.50 -21.23 -10.85
CA SER A 126 9.41 -22.37 -10.66
C SER A 126 8.72 -23.73 -10.75
N ASP A 127 7.41 -23.78 -10.47
CA ASP A 127 6.60 -25.01 -10.54
C ASP A 127 6.26 -25.42 -11.99
N ARG A 128 6.57 -24.56 -12.99
CA ARG A 128 6.46 -24.83 -14.43
C ARG A 128 5.04 -25.17 -14.93
N ILE A 129 4.01 -24.66 -14.24
CA ILE A 129 2.60 -24.71 -14.66
C ILE A 129 2.11 -23.28 -14.91
N LEU A 130 1.73 -22.99 -16.16
CA LEU A 130 1.38 -21.67 -16.67
C LEU A 130 2.38 -20.56 -16.28
N PRO A 131 3.71 -20.75 -16.49
CA PRO A 131 4.72 -19.81 -15.98
C PRO A 131 4.54 -18.38 -16.50
N ASP A 132 4.09 -18.19 -17.75
CA ASP A 132 3.92 -16.85 -18.32
C ASP A 132 2.74 -16.09 -17.70
N PHE A 133 1.71 -16.78 -17.26
CA PHE A 133 0.61 -16.19 -16.48
C PHE A 133 1.14 -15.61 -15.17
N PHE A 134 1.97 -16.36 -14.45
CA PHE A 134 2.56 -15.90 -13.19
C PHE A 134 3.65 -14.85 -13.39
N LYS A 135 4.40 -14.85 -14.49
CA LYS A 135 5.29 -13.73 -14.86
C LYS A 135 4.51 -12.45 -15.10
N PHE A 136 3.39 -12.52 -15.84
CA PHE A 136 2.53 -11.37 -16.05
C PHE A 136 1.97 -10.85 -14.72
N ARG A 137 1.42 -11.74 -13.89
CA ARG A 137 0.90 -11.41 -12.55
C ARG A 137 1.98 -10.80 -11.64
N LEU A 138 3.20 -11.37 -11.63
CA LEU A 138 4.35 -10.82 -10.93
C LEU A 138 4.62 -9.37 -11.34
N SER A 139 4.65 -9.08 -12.65
CA SER A 139 4.87 -7.72 -13.14
C SER A 139 3.80 -6.70 -12.69
N GLN A 140 2.57 -7.17 -12.41
CA GLN A 140 1.51 -6.32 -11.87
C GLN A 140 1.75 -6.03 -10.39
N TYR A 141 2.15 -7.04 -9.61
CA TYR A 141 2.47 -6.85 -8.20
C TYR A 141 3.72 -6.00 -7.99
N GLU A 142 4.76 -6.16 -8.82
CA GLU A 142 5.94 -5.29 -8.79
C GLU A 142 5.59 -3.83 -9.08
N ARG A 143 4.70 -3.57 -10.06
CA ARG A 143 4.18 -2.22 -10.32
C ARG A 143 3.39 -1.67 -9.13
N ARG A 144 2.53 -2.49 -8.51
CA ARG A 144 1.79 -2.09 -7.31
C ARG A 144 2.71 -1.80 -6.13
N ARG A 145 3.77 -2.60 -5.96
CA ARG A 145 4.79 -2.38 -4.93
C ARG A 145 5.52 -1.06 -5.17
N ALA A 146 5.96 -0.81 -6.40
CA ALA A 146 6.62 0.46 -6.74
C ALA A 146 5.71 1.67 -6.47
N ALA A 147 4.43 1.60 -6.85
CA ALA A 147 3.47 2.66 -6.56
C ALA A 147 3.21 2.84 -5.05
N ARG A 148 3.14 1.74 -4.28
CA ARG A 148 3.07 1.77 -2.81
C ARG A 148 4.27 2.50 -2.23
N ASP A 149 5.46 2.08 -2.65
CA ASP A 149 6.70 2.63 -2.14
C ASP A 149 6.81 4.11 -2.53
N GLU A 150 6.48 4.51 -3.75
CA GLU A 150 6.43 5.93 -4.17
C GLU A 150 5.49 6.77 -3.29
N MET A 151 4.28 6.29 -3.01
CA MET A 151 3.34 6.97 -2.11
C MET A 151 3.92 7.14 -0.70
N VAL A 152 4.53 6.09 -0.15
CA VAL A 152 5.17 6.14 1.17
C VAL A 152 6.30 7.17 1.19
N HIS A 153 7.15 7.21 0.15
CA HIS A 153 8.24 8.19 0.06
C HIS A 153 7.75 9.63 -0.15
N SER A 154 6.52 9.83 -0.63
CA SER A 154 5.91 11.16 -0.80
C SER A 154 5.38 11.78 0.50
N GLU A 155 5.38 11.01 1.59
CA GLU A 155 4.83 11.41 2.89
C GLU A 155 5.89 11.38 4.00
N PRO A 156 5.64 12.02 5.15
CA PRO A 156 6.52 11.95 6.31
C PRO A 156 6.81 10.51 6.77
N VAL A 157 8.04 10.28 7.22
CA VAL A 157 8.47 8.97 7.75
C VAL A 157 7.66 8.63 9.01
N GLY A 158 7.28 7.35 9.15
CA GLY A 158 6.61 6.83 10.34
C GLY A 158 5.08 6.74 10.24
N LEU A 159 4.47 7.20 9.13
CA LEU A 159 3.05 7.01 8.90
C LEU A 159 2.72 5.56 8.54
N SER A 160 1.57 5.07 9.03
CA SER A 160 1.07 3.74 8.65
C SER A 160 0.60 3.72 7.19
N TRP A 161 0.60 2.53 6.57
CA TRP A 161 0.16 2.37 5.19
C TRP A 161 -1.29 2.84 4.97
N ASP A 162 -2.19 2.60 5.93
CA ASP A 162 -3.58 3.06 5.83
C ASP A 162 -3.67 4.59 5.81
N ILE A 163 -2.86 5.28 6.63
CA ILE A 163 -2.78 6.74 6.63
C ILE A 163 -2.22 7.25 5.31
N VAL A 164 -1.14 6.65 4.79
CA VAL A 164 -0.55 7.04 3.49
C VAL A 164 -1.57 6.89 2.36
N ARG A 165 -2.29 5.76 2.31
CA ARG A 165 -3.36 5.54 1.32
C ARG A 165 -4.48 6.57 1.47
N ARG A 166 -4.88 6.88 2.70
CA ARG A 166 -5.91 7.89 2.97
C ARG A 166 -5.46 9.28 2.54
N LEU A 167 -4.22 9.67 2.83
CA LEU A 167 -3.61 10.92 2.39
C LEU A 167 -3.62 11.06 0.88
N ASN A 168 -3.28 9.99 0.13
CA ASN A 168 -3.38 10.01 -1.33
C ASN A 168 -4.82 10.31 -1.80
N HIS A 169 -5.81 9.63 -1.22
CA HIS A 169 -7.21 9.89 -1.56
C HIS A 169 -7.65 11.31 -1.18
N LEU A 170 -7.22 11.85 -0.04
CA LEU A 170 -7.51 13.23 0.35
C LEU A 170 -6.89 14.26 -0.62
N LYS A 171 -5.69 14.01 -1.16
CA LYS A 171 -5.09 14.86 -2.21
C LYS A 171 -5.89 14.83 -3.51
N GLU A 172 -6.41 13.67 -3.89
CA GLU A 172 -7.30 13.53 -5.06
C GLU A 172 -8.59 14.33 -4.85
N ILE A 173 -9.19 14.22 -3.66
CA ILE A 173 -10.37 15.01 -3.27
C ILE A 173 -10.03 16.51 -3.28
N GLU A 174 -8.91 16.94 -2.69
CA GLU A 174 -8.46 18.33 -2.71
C GLU A 174 -8.32 18.86 -4.14
N THR A 175 -7.70 18.08 -5.03
CA THR A 175 -7.54 18.43 -6.45
C THR A 175 -8.90 18.58 -7.14
N HIS A 176 -9.82 17.66 -6.85
CA HIS A 176 -11.17 17.72 -7.39
C HIS A 176 -11.94 18.96 -6.91
N LEU A 177 -11.94 19.24 -5.60
CA LEU A 177 -12.62 20.38 -5.00
C LEU A 177 -12.08 21.72 -5.52
N ASN A 178 -10.76 21.85 -5.67
CA ASN A 178 -10.15 23.03 -6.30
C ASN A 178 -10.65 23.23 -7.75
N THR A 179 -10.85 22.13 -8.49
CA THR A 179 -11.30 22.19 -9.88
C THR A 179 -12.79 22.49 -10.00
N SER A 180 -13.62 21.91 -9.12
CA SER A 180 -15.08 22.06 -9.10
C SER A 180 -15.57 23.32 -8.39
N ARG A 181 -14.65 24.14 -7.85
CA ARG A 181 -14.92 25.34 -7.04
C ARG A 181 -15.60 25.06 -5.70
N ASP A 182 -15.51 23.83 -5.22
CA ASP A 182 -15.91 23.43 -3.88
C ASP A 182 -17.31 23.94 -3.45
N PRO A 183 -18.40 23.52 -4.14
CA PRO A 183 -19.74 24.07 -3.91
C PRO A 183 -20.25 23.87 -2.48
N ASP A 184 -19.77 22.83 -1.81
CA ASP A 184 -20.17 22.46 -0.44
C ASP A 184 -19.14 22.91 0.60
N ASN A 185 -18.13 23.71 0.23
CA ASN A 185 -17.11 24.25 1.13
C ASN A 185 -16.36 23.16 1.95
N GLN A 186 -16.01 22.05 1.32
CA GLN A 186 -15.32 20.90 1.91
C GLN A 186 -13.79 21.03 1.91
N LEU A 187 -13.23 21.92 1.08
CA LEU A 187 -11.80 22.12 0.94
C LEU A 187 -11.11 22.47 2.27
N PRO A 188 -11.68 23.31 3.17
CA PRO A 188 -11.10 23.54 4.49
C PRO A 188 -10.96 22.25 5.33
N ASN A 189 -11.98 21.38 5.33
CA ASN A 189 -11.95 20.11 6.05
C ASN A 189 -10.86 19.18 5.51
N VAL A 190 -10.80 19.03 4.18
CA VAL A 190 -9.81 18.16 3.53
C VAL A 190 -8.39 18.61 3.82
N LYS A 191 -8.11 19.92 3.75
CA LYS A 191 -6.79 20.47 4.10
C LYS A 191 -6.44 20.25 5.57
N ALA A 192 -7.40 20.42 6.46
CA ALA A 192 -7.21 20.21 7.89
C ALA A 192 -6.91 18.74 8.21
N LEU A 193 -7.61 17.80 7.57
CA LEU A 193 -7.36 16.35 7.68
C LEU A 193 -5.97 15.95 7.20
N ILE A 194 -5.56 16.42 6.01
CA ILE A 194 -4.22 16.17 5.46
C ILE A 194 -3.15 16.63 6.46
N LYS A 195 -3.32 17.83 7.02
CA LYS A 195 -2.42 18.38 8.03
C LYS A 195 -2.40 17.51 9.30
N ALA A 196 -3.58 17.15 9.83
CA ALA A 196 -3.69 16.39 11.06
C ALA A 196 -3.03 15.00 10.96
N TYR A 197 -3.20 14.28 9.85
CA TYR A 197 -2.51 13.02 9.61
C TYR A 197 -0.99 13.17 9.52
N ARG A 198 -0.52 14.17 8.77
CA ARG A 198 0.94 14.41 8.61
C ARG A 198 1.63 14.83 9.89
N GLU A 199 0.92 15.57 10.75
CA GLU A 199 1.40 15.96 12.08
C GLU A 199 1.28 14.85 13.12
N GLY A 200 0.71 13.68 12.76
CA GLY A 200 0.45 12.59 13.71
C GLY A 200 -0.65 12.92 14.74
N LYS A 201 -1.39 14.00 14.54
CA LYS A 201 -2.50 14.44 15.40
C LYS A 201 -3.79 13.69 15.15
N LEU A 202 -3.86 12.89 14.09
CA LEU A 202 -4.99 12.04 13.76
C LEU A 202 -4.50 10.63 13.43
N GLY A 203 -4.98 9.64 14.18
CA GLY A 203 -4.77 8.23 13.90
C GLY A 203 -5.82 7.65 12.94
N TRP A 204 -5.54 6.47 12.39
CA TRP A 204 -6.52 5.69 11.61
C TRP A 204 -6.78 4.35 12.29
N SER A 205 -8.06 4.07 12.57
CA SER A 205 -8.51 2.74 13.00
C SER A 205 -9.93 2.50 12.54
N ARG A 206 -10.23 1.24 12.20
CA ARG A 206 -11.52 0.85 11.65
C ARG A 206 -12.63 1.06 12.69
N GLY A 207 -13.72 1.69 12.27
CA GLY A 207 -14.89 1.96 13.13
C GLY A 207 -14.72 3.15 14.08
N TRP A 208 -13.56 3.82 14.06
CA TRP A 208 -13.34 5.08 14.74
C TRP A 208 -13.56 6.25 13.79
N VAL A 209 -14.28 7.27 14.25
CA VAL A 209 -14.67 8.43 13.46
C VAL A 209 -14.29 9.73 14.15
N SER A 210 -13.95 10.73 13.34
CA SER A 210 -13.85 12.12 13.77
C SER A 210 -14.72 13.02 12.88
N TYR A 211 -15.35 13.99 13.50
CA TYR A 211 -16.23 14.95 12.85
C TYR A 211 -15.48 16.26 12.66
N TRP A 212 -15.65 16.86 11.49
CA TRP A 212 -14.97 18.09 11.11
C TRP A 212 -15.96 19.07 10.52
N SER A 213 -15.84 20.33 10.91
CA SER A 213 -16.58 21.42 10.30
C SER A 213 -15.72 22.64 10.06
N ASN A 214 -15.82 23.23 8.86
CA ASN A 214 -15.10 24.44 8.48
C ASN A 214 -13.57 24.39 8.74
N GLY A 215 -12.96 23.22 8.56
CA GLY A 215 -11.53 22.99 8.78
C GLY A 215 -11.13 22.75 10.24
N VAL A 216 -12.10 22.54 11.14
CA VAL A 216 -11.87 22.30 12.57
C VAL A 216 -12.39 20.94 12.97
N GLN A 217 -11.59 20.19 13.71
CA GLN A 217 -12.00 18.93 14.33
C GLN A 217 -12.94 19.23 15.51
N ILE A 218 -14.12 18.61 15.53
CA ILE A 218 -15.17 18.86 16.53
C ILE A 218 -15.01 17.94 17.74
N ASN A 219 -14.49 16.74 17.55
CA ASN A 219 -14.29 15.74 18.59
C ASN A 219 -12.98 14.99 18.40
N GLU A 220 -12.42 14.50 19.51
CA GLU A 220 -11.41 13.46 19.44
C GLU A 220 -11.99 12.21 18.75
N PRO A 221 -11.19 11.47 17.96
CA PRO A 221 -11.76 10.35 17.25
C PRO A 221 -12.25 9.29 18.24
N GLN A 222 -13.42 8.74 17.98
CA GLN A 222 -14.11 7.79 18.86
C GLN A 222 -14.87 6.75 18.04
N LYS A 223 -15.30 5.64 18.64
CA LYS A 223 -16.15 4.68 17.94
C LYS A 223 -17.43 5.35 17.43
N PHE A 224 -17.86 4.97 16.23
CA PHE A 224 -19.11 5.49 15.68
C PHE A 224 -20.30 5.19 16.61
N ASP A 225 -21.04 6.24 16.94
CA ASP A 225 -22.27 6.19 17.73
C ASP A 225 -23.35 7.00 16.98
N ALA A 226 -24.48 6.34 16.69
CA ALA A 226 -25.56 6.92 15.93
C ALA A 226 -26.28 8.07 16.65
N GLU A 227 -26.43 7.99 17.98
CA GLU A 227 -27.05 9.06 18.79
C GLU A 227 -26.10 10.25 18.91
N PHE A 228 -24.80 9.99 19.07
CA PHE A 228 -23.79 11.06 19.03
C PHE A 228 -23.79 11.76 17.66
N HIS A 229 -23.79 11.00 16.55
CA HIS A 229 -23.88 11.55 15.20
C HIS A 229 -25.11 12.43 15.03
N LYS A 230 -26.27 11.96 15.49
CA LYS A 230 -27.53 12.70 15.43
C LYS A 230 -27.47 13.99 16.26
N SER A 231 -26.92 13.94 17.46
CA SER A 231 -26.77 15.12 18.33
C SER A 231 -25.90 16.20 17.70
N LEU A 232 -24.83 15.81 16.98
CA LEU A 232 -24.00 16.75 16.23
C LEU A 232 -24.75 17.34 15.03
N ALA A 233 -25.58 16.54 14.35
CA ALA A 233 -26.38 17.01 13.23
C ALA A 233 -27.46 18.04 13.64
N GLU A 234 -27.87 18.05 14.90
CA GLU A 234 -28.77 19.08 15.45
C GLU A 234 -28.04 20.38 15.81
N GLN A 235 -26.72 20.31 16.09
CA GLN A 235 -25.92 21.45 16.55
C GLN A 235 -25.16 22.17 15.43
N TYR A 236 -24.77 21.42 14.40
CA TYR A 236 -23.95 21.93 13.31
C TYR A 236 -24.74 21.92 11.99
N ASP A 237 -24.42 22.87 11.11
CA ASP A 237 -24.89 22.79 9.72
C ASP A 237 -24.17 21.63 9.03
N THR A 238 -24.87 20.50 8.87
CA THR A 238 -24.34 19.32 8.18
C THR A 238 -24.53 19.38 6.66
N THR A 239 -25.12 20.45 6.13
CA THR A 239 -25.37 20.59 4.68
C THR A 239 -24.16 21.10 3.93
N LYS A 240 -23.26 21.82 4.62
CA LYS A 240 -22.04 22.40 4.04
C LYS A 240 -20.89 22.34 5.03
N ALA A 241 -19.68 22.25 4.48
CA ALA A 241 -18.43 22.23 5.23
C ALA A 241 -18.46 21.20 6.37
N TRP A 242 -19.15 20.08 6.19
CA TRP A 242 -19.30 19.01 7.16
C TRP A 242 -18.64 17.73 6.63
N TRP A 243 -17.81 17.10 7.46
CA TRP A 243 -17.10 15.89 7.11
C TRP A 243 -17.08 14.90 8.26
N VAL A 244 -17.24 13.62 7.92
CA VAL A 244 -17.06 12.50 8.85
C VAL A 244 -15.90 11.66 8.34
N GLU A 245 -14.79 11.70 9.05
CA GLU A 245 -13.60 10.92 8.74
C GLU A 245 -13.67 9.55 9.42
N GLY A 246 -13.20 8.49 8.76
CA GLY A 246 -13.13 7.15 9.34
C GLY A 246 -14.37 6.27 9.12
N VAL A 247 -15.36 6.74 8.36
CA VAL A 247 -16.49 5.91 7.91
C VAL A 247 -15.97 4.93 6.83
N SER A 248 -15.89 3.65 7.17
CA SER A 248 -15.43 2.57 6.27
C SER A 248 -16.35 1.36 6.31
#